data_AF-A0A4Q5YW46-F1
#
_entry.id   AF-A0A4Q5YW46-F1
#
_cell.length_a   1.000
_cell.length_b   1.000
_cell.length_c   1.000
_cell.angle_alpha   90.00
_cell.angle_beta   90.00
_cell.angle_gamma   90.00
#
_symmetry.space_group_name_H-M   'P 1'
#
loop_
_entity.id
_entity.type
_entity.pdbx_description
1 polymer ?
#
loop_
_entity_poly.entity_id
_entity_poly.type
_entity_poly.pdbx_seq_one_letter_code
_entity_poly.pdbx_strand_id
1 'polypeptide(L)'
;MKTKTGPRMENPKVEKTIPLARAKDIMREEGIDYTDEELKEVLQFVAKVVSITTTHYERVKQKEATIININTSTTHETKSLPLHPRQYRRAS
;
A
#
# COMPACT_ATOMS: atom_id res chain seq x y z
N MET A 1 28.45 6.58 5.77
CA MET A 1 27.84 6.69 4.43
C MET A 1 26.49 7.36 4.59
N LYS A 2 26.21 8.46 3.89
CA LYS A 2 24.90 9.13 3.95
C LYS A 2 24.05 8.59 2.80
N THR A 3 23.00 7.84 3.13
CA THR A 3 22.00 7.37 2.17
C THR A 3 21.18 8.57 1.70
N LYS A 4 21.29 8.91 0.41
CA LYS A 4 20.40 9.89 -0.23
C LYS A 4 19.03 9.23 -0.40
N THR A 5 18.10 9.59 0.47
CA THR A 5 16.69 9.21 0.35
C THR A 5 16.13 9.90 -0.90
N GLY A 6 15.74 9.12 -1.90
CA GLY A 6 15.07 9.65 -3.10
C GLY A 6 13.73 10.29 -2.75
N PRO A 7 13.20 11.17 -3.63
CA PRO A 7 11.94 11.85 -3.37
C PRO A 7 10.82 10.81 -3.30
N ARG A 8 10.09 10.84 -2.19
CA ARG A 8 8.92 10.01 -1.95
C ARG A 8 7.84 10.45 -2.95
N MET A 9 7.57 9.64 -3.97
CA MET A 9 6.42 9.90 -4.85
C MET A 9 5.17 9.84 -3.98
N GLU A 10 4.52 10.98 -3.79
CA GLU A 10 3.21 11.03 -3.17
C GLU A 10 2.21 10.40 -4.14
N ASN A 11 1.63 9.27 -3.76
CA ASN A 11 0.53 8.70 -4.51
C ASN A 11 -0.59 9.75 -4.60
N PRO A 12 -1.18 9.97 -5.79
CA PRO A 12 -2.28 10.91 -5.92
C PRO A 12 -3.35 10.54 -4.91
N LYS A 13 -3.75 11.51 -4.08
CA LYS A 13 -4.89 11.36 -3.18
C LYS A 13 -6.11 11.11 -4.06
N VAL A 14 -6.42 9.84 -4.29
CA VAL A 14 -7.68 9.44 -4.89
C VAL A 14 -8.74 9.94 -3.93
N GLU A 15 -9.45 10.99 -4.31
CA GLU A 15 -10.63 11.43 -3.57
C GLU A 15 -11.62 10.26 -3.61
N LYS A 16 -11.74 9.55 -2.49
CA LYS A 16 -12.52 8.30 -2.35
C LYS A 16 -14.03 8.54 -2.36
N THR A 17 -14.48 9.76 -2.63
CA THR A 17 -15.86 10.19 -2.50
C THR A 17 -16.42 10.58 -3.85
N ILE A 18 -17.57 10.00 -4.20
CA ILE A 18 -18.31 10.36 -5.41
C ILE A 18 -18.84 11.80 -5.26
N PRO A 19 -18.60 12.70 -6.22
CA PRO A 19 -19.14 14.05 -6.16
C PRO A 19 -20.68 14.03 -6.25
N LEU A 20 -21.33 14.93 -5.52
CA LEU A 20 -22.78 15.02 -5.37
C LEU A 20 -23.53 15.11 -6.70
N ALA A 21 -22.97 15.86 -7.66
CA ALA A 21 -23.53 15.98 -9.01
C ALA A 21 -23.64 14.61 -9.71
N ARG A 22 -22.59 13.80 -9.63
CA ARG A 22 -22.57 12.46 -10.20
C ARG A 22 -23.52 11.51 -9.48
N ALA A 23 -23.68 11.67 -8.17
CA ALA A 23 -24.64 10.88 -7.40
C ALA A 23 -26.09 11.19 -7.79
N LYS A 24 -26.40 12.47 -8.07
CA LYS A 24 -27.71 12.87 -8.60
C LYS A 24 -28.00 12.23 -9.96
N ASP A 25 -27.03 12.24 -10.86
CA ASP A 25 -27.20 11.66 -12.19
C ASP A 25 -27.52 10.16 -12.10
N ILE A 26 -26.77 9.42 -11.26
CA ILE A 26 -26.98 7.98 -11.04
C ILE A 26 -28.37 7.70 -10.43
N MET A 27 -28.76 8.44 -9.39
CA MET A 27 -30.05 8.20 -8.73
C MET A 27 -31.25 8.58 -9.61
N ARG A 28 -31.08 9.58 -10.49
CA ARG A 28 -32.11 9.98 -11.45
C ARG A 28 -32.33 8.93 -12.55
N GLU A 29 -31.33 8.12 -12.89
CA GLU A 29 -31.51 6.99 -13.83
C GLU A 29 -32.55 5.98 -13.33
N GLU A 30 -32.71 5.84 -12.01
CA GLU A 30 -33.73 4.98 -11.39
C GLU A 30 -35.11 5.64 -11.30
N GLY A 31 -35.26 6.88 -11.76
CA GLY A 31 -36.53 7.60 -11.83
C GLY A 31 -37.02 8.17 -10.49
N ILE A 32 -36.15 8.22 -9.47
CA ILE A 32 -36.47 8.76 -8.15
C ILE A 32 -35.75 10.10 -7.97
N ASP A 33 -36.51 11.16 -7.75
CA ASP A 33 -35.95 12.46 -7.41
C ASP A 33 -35.67 12.52 -5.90
N TYR A 34 -34.39 12.52 -5.56
CA TYR A 34 -33.92 12.74 -4.19
C TYR A 34 -33.53 14.20 -3.99
N THR A 35 -33.75 14.69 -2.77
CA THR A 35 -33.21 15.98 -2.34
C THR A 35 -31.70 15.89 -2.09
N ASP A 36 -31.02 17.04 -2.14
CA ASP A 36 -29.58 17.13 -1.88
C ASP A 36 -29.19 16.63 -0.49
N GLU A 37 -30.09 16.73 0.48
CA GLU A 37 -29.87 16.27 1.86
C GLU A 37 -29.94 14.74 1.95
N GLU A 38 -30.97 14.14 1.36
CA GLU A 38 -31.10 12.67 1.30
C GLU A 38 -29.91 12.02 0.56
N LEU A 39 -29.50 12.61 -0.56
CA LEU A 39 -28.32 12.15 -1.31
C LEU A 39 -27.03 12.23 -0.47
N LYS A 40 -26.86 13.27 0.36
CA LYS A 40 -25.71 13.37 1.27
C LYS A 40 -25.75 12.28 2.33
N GLU A 41 -26.90 12.00 2.91
CA GLU A 41 -27.05 10.94 3.92
C GLU A 41 -26.74 9.57 3.33
N VAL A 42 -27.27 9.28 2.13
CA VAL A 42 -26.99 8.04 1.40
C VAL A 42 -25.49 7.92 1.09
N LEU A 43 -24.86 8.97 0.57
CA LEU A 43 -23.42 8.97 0.28
C LEU A 43 -22.59 8.76 1.55
N GLN A 44 -22.94 9.40 2.67
CA GLN A 44 -22.25 9.20 3.94
C GLN A 44 -22.40 7.77 4.46
N PHE A 45 -23.59 7.20 4.34
CA PHE A 45 -23.85 5.82 4.72
C PHE A 45 -23.02 4.85 3.88
N VAL A 46 -23.05 4.98 2.55
CA VAL A 46 -22.27 4.14 1.64
C VAL A 46 -20.77 4.28 1.90
N ALA A 47 -20.27 5.50 2.12
CA ALA A 47 -18.86 5.73 2.45
C ALA A 47 -18.44 5.00 3.73
N LYS A 48 -19.29 5.02 4.78
CA LYS A 48 -19.05 4.26 6.02
C LYS A 48 -19.00 2.76 5.75
N VAL A 49 -19.97 2.22 5.02
CA VAL A 49 -20.00 0.78 4.66
C VAL A 49 -18.75 0.37 3.88
N VAL A 50 -18.33 1.17 2.90
CA VAL A 50 -17.09 0.93 2.14
C VAL A 50 -15.86 0.95 3.06
N SER A 51 -15.78 1.92 3.98
CA SER A 51 -14.66 1.99 4.93
C SER A 51 -14.58 0.76 5.84
N ILE A 52 -15.73 0.24 6.30
CA ILE A 52 -15.81 -0.94 7.16
C ILE A 52 -15.41 -2.20 6.40
N THR A 53 -15.94 -2.37 5.18
CA THR A 53 -15.65 -3.54 4.34
C THR A 53 -14.20 -3.56 3.88
N THR A 54 -13.63 -2.42 3.51
CA THR A 54 -12.21 -2.31 3.15
C THR A 54 -11.30 -2.60 4.34
N THR A 55 -11.56 -2.04 5.52
CA THR A 55 -10.78 -2.37 6.72
C THR A 55 -10.93 -3.83 7.12
N HIS A 56 -12.11 -4.42 6.98
CA HIS A 56 -12.32 -5.84 7.22
C HIS A 56 -11.48 -6.69 6.24
N TYR A 57 -11.54 -6.39 4.95
CA TYR A 57 -10.77 -7.08 3.92
C TYR A 57 -9.25 -6.99 4.17
N GLU A 58 -8.75 -5.79 4.51
CA GLU A 58 -7.33 -5.60 4.84
C GLU A 58 -6.92 -6.43 6.06
N ARG A 59 -7.76 -6.47 7.11
CA ARG A 59 -7.51 -7.31 8.29
C ARG A 59 -7.47 -8.80 7.95
N VAL A 60 -8.37 -9.28 7.09
CA VAL A 60 -8.38 -10.68 6.65
C VAL A 60 -7.13 -10.98 5.83
N LYS A 61 -6.78 -10.13 4.86
CA LYS A 61 -5.55 -10.29 4.06
C LYS A 61 -4.28 -10.26 4.91
N GLN A 62 -4.22 -9.41 5.94
CA GLN A 62 -3.09 -9.37 6.88
C GLN A 62 -2.99 -10.65 7.72
N LYS A 63 -4.11 -11.28 8.07
CA LYS A 63 -4.13 -12.58 8.76
C LYS A 63 -3.71 -13.72 7.83
N GLU A 64 -4.04 -13.64 6.54
CA GLU A 64 -3.65 -14.61 5.52
C GLU A 64 -2.21 -14.42 5.03
N ALA A 65 -1.62 -13.24 5.24
CA ALA A 65 -0.24 -12.96 4.91
C ALA A 65 0.68 -13.87 5.74
N THR A 66 1.10 -14.97 5.11
CA THR A 66 2.04 -15.93 5.70
C THR A 66 3.37 -15.20 5.89
N ILE A 67 3.76 -14.94 7.13
CA ILE A 67 5.08 -14.40 7.44
C ILE A 67 6.08 -15.50 7.10
N ILE A 68 6.66 -15.43 5.90
CA ILE A 68 7.80 -16.28 5.55
C ILE A 68 8.98 -15.72 6.35
N ASN A 69 9.27 -16.35 7.50
CA ASN A 69 10.51 -16.09 8.22
C ASN A 69 11.67 -16.52 7.32
N ILE A 70 12.29 -15.55 6.65
CA ILE A 70 13.58 -15.75 6.01
C ILE A 70 14.56 -15.94 7.17
N ASN A 71 14.83 -17.19 7.54
CA ASN A 71 15.92 -17.51 8.47
C ASN A 71 17.20 -16.90 7.92
N THR A 72 17.64 -15.79 8.50
CA THR A 72 18.89 -15.09 8.15
C THR A 72 20.14 -15.81 8.68
N SER A 73 20.01 -17.08 9.08
CA SER A 73 21.05 -17.88 9.74
C SER A 73 21.79 -18.85 8.82
N THR A 74 21.62 -18.76 7.49
CA THR A 74 22.57 -19.40 6.58
C THR A 74 23.79 -18.50 6.43
N THR A 75 24.69 -18.55 7.42
CA THR A 75 26.09 -18.16 7.27
C THR A 75 26.71 -19.09 6.23
N HIS A 76 26.48 -18.80 4.95
CA HIS A 76 27.37 -19.26 3.89
C HIS A 76 28.68 -18.50 4.06
N GLU A 77 29.51 -18.97 4.99
CA GLU A 77 30.91 -18.57 5.08
C GLU A 77 31.57 -18.91 3.74
N THR A 78 31.59 -17.92 2.85
CA THR A 78 32.28 -18.05 1.58
C THR A 78 33.75 -17.88 1.91
N LYS A 79 34.45 -19.00 2.14
CA LYS A 79 35.91 -19.00 2.30
C LYS A 79 36.52 -18.56 0.97
N SER A 80 36.90 -17.29 0.88
CA SER A 80 37.62 -16.77 -0.26
C SER A 80 39.07 -17.27 -0.20
N LEU A 81 39.46 -18.07 -1.19
CA LEU A 81 40.85 -18.45 -1.40
C LEU A 81 41.53 -17.35 -2.23
N PRO A 82 42.64 -16.76 -1.76
CA PRO A 82 43.35 -15.75 -2.54
C PRO A 82 43.96 -16.40 -3.80
N LEU A 83 43.64 -15.89 -4.98
CA LEU A 83 44.21 -16.34 -6.27
C LEU A 83 45.74 -16.26 -6.29
N HIS A 84 46.32 -15.28 -5.61
CA HIS A 84 47.76 -15.12 -5.47
C HIS A 84 48.16 -14.88 -4.02
N PRO A 85 48.46 -15.95 -3.27
CA PRO A 85 48.98 -15.82 -1.92
C PRO A 85 50.27 -15.00 -1.94
N ARG A 86 50.39 -14.02 -1.05
CA ARG A 86 51.63 -13.25 -0.76
C ARG A 86 52.11 -12.23 -1.81
N GLN A 87 51.45 -12.07 -2.96
CA GLN A 87 51.86 -11.07 -3.97
C GLN A 87 51.66 -9.61 -3.52
N TYR A 88 50.72 -9.35 -2.62
CA TYR A 88 50.43 -8.00 -2.11
C TYR A 88 51.06 -7.72 -0.74
N ARG A 89 52.18 -8.38 -0.41
CA ARG A 89 52.97 -7.96 0.74
C ARG A 89 53.66 -6.65 0.34
N ARG A 90 53.16 -5.52 0.84
CA ARG A 90 53.86 -4.23 0.69
C ARG A 90 55.28 -4.44 1.21
N ALA A 91 56.28 -4.19 0.35
CA ALA A 91 57.67 -4.15 0.78
C ALA A 91 57.77 -3.07 1.87
N SER A 92 58.30 -3.48 3.03
CA SER A 92 58.60 -2.63 4.18
C SER A 92 59.64 -1.59 3.84
#